data_AF-A0A7W0M5J2-F1
#
_entry.id   AF-A0A7W0M5J2-F1
#
_cell.length_a   1.000
_cell.length_b   1.000
_cell.length_c   1.000
_cell.angle_alpha   90.00
_cell.angle_beta   90.00
_cell.angle_gamma   90.00
#
_symmetry.space_group_name_H-M   'P 1'
#
loop_
_entity.id
_entity.type
_entity.pdbx_description
1 polymer ?
#
loop_
_entity_poly.entity_id
_entity_poly.type
_entity_poly.pdbx_seq_one_letter_code
_entity_poly.pdbx_strand_id
1 'polypeptide(L)'
;MLDSGLGSEVLFACGRLLFDLQRVPARVVDSNADPDATLVHGDFGPNNTLFDAEGTTAVLLADWEWMHVGEPVTDLAWCEWIVRTHHRDRTGALGALFDGYGDRPDWSARKQAMLDRCHQHLVWARSWENRRAEVWVERITNVSTWRELP
;
A
#
# COMPACT_ATOMS: atom_id res chain seq x y z
N MET A 1 9.97 7.97 11.64
CA MET A 1 10.62 6.73 11.18
C MET A 1 11.08 6.85 9.74
N LEU A 2 10.16 7.08 8.79
CA LEU A 2 10.58 7.55 7.46
C LEU A 2 11.35 8.90 7.54
N ASP A 3 10.93 9.77 8.46
CA ASP A 3 11.54 11.09 8.65
C ASP A 3 12.88 11.08 9.43
N SER A 4 13.27 9.95 10.05
CA SER A 4 14.49 9.81 10.84
C SER A 4 15.69 9.28 10.03
N GLY A 5 15.59 9.27 8.71
CA GLY A 5 16.65 8.78 7.81
C GLY A 5 16.62 7.28 7.52
N LEU A 6 15.70 6.53 8.14
CA LEU A 6 15.55 5.07 8.02
C LEU A 6 14.59 4.67 6.88
N GLY A 7 14.52 5.47 5.82
CA GLY A 7 13.50 5.32 4.77
C GLY A 7 13.59 3.98 4.05
N SER A 8 14.81 3.52 3.75
CA SER A 8 15.03 2.26 3.04
C SER A 8 14.77 1.05 3.95
N GLU A 9 15.20 1.10 5.20
CA GLU A 9 15.02 0.03 6.19
C GLU A 9 13.53 -0.21 6.46
N VAL A 10 12.77 0.88 6.71
CA VAL A 10 11.33 0.82 6.94
C VAL A 10 10.60 0.27 5.73
N LEU A 11 10.94 0.72 4.52
CA LEU A 11 10.28 0.25 3.30
C LEU A 11 10.64 -1.20 2.97
N PHE A 12 11.88 -1.63 3.21
CA PHE A 12 12.26 -3.03 3.12
C PHE A 12 11.47 -3.90 4.10
N ALA A 13 11.34 -3.46 5.35
CA ALA A 13 10.53 -4.13 6.36
C ALA A 13 9.05 -4.20 5.97
N CYS A 14 8.48 -3.15 5.36
CA CYS A 14 7.14 -3.18 4.76
C CYS A 14 7.04 -4.27 3.67
N GLY A 15 7.99 -4.32 2.75
CA GLY A 15 7.98 -5.30 1.66
C GLY A 15 8.00 -6.74 2.20
N ARG A 16 8.86 -7.00 3.19
CA ARG A 16 8.96 -8.28 3.90
C ARG A 16 7.66 -8.65 4.61
N LEU A 17 7.09 -7.71 5.35
CA LEU A 17 5.82 -7.90 6.04
C LEU A 17 4.70 -8.24 5.04
N LEU A 18 4.64 -7.53 3.91
CA LEU A 18 3.61 -7.78 2.90
C LEU A 18 3.77 -9.15 2.25
N PHE A 19 5.00 -9.55 1.94
CA PHE A 19 5.30 -10.89 1.43
C PHE A 19 4.80 -11.98 2.39
N ASP A 20 5.03 -11.82 3.70
CA ASP A 20 4.58 -12.77 4.70
C ASP A 20 3.04 -12.74 4.89
N LEU A 21 2.44 -11.54 4.88
CA LEU A 21 0.98 -11.36 4.99
C LEU A 21 0.24 -12.08 3.85
N GLN A 22 0.70 -11.90 2.61
CA GLN A 22 0.03 -12.43 1.42
C GLN A 22 0.15 -13.94 1.27
N ARG A 23 0.94 -14.60 2.12
CA ARG A 23 1.00 -16.06 2.26
C ARG A 23 0.00 -16.62 3.25
N VAL A 24 -0.66 -15.75 4.03
CA VAL A 24 -1.81 -16.15 4.85
C VAL A 24 -2.95 -16.51 3.90
N PRO A 25 -3.54 -17.72 3.99
CA PRO A 25 -4.59 -18.13 3.08
C PRO A 25 -5.79 -17.17 3.13
N ALA A 26 -6.22 -16.64 1.98
CA ALA A 26 -7.37 -15.74 1.87
C ALA A 26 -8.66 -16.33 2.47
N ARG A 27 -8.77 -17.67 2.53
CA ARG A 27 -9.86 -18.38 3.22
C ARG A 27 -10.05 -18.05 4.70
N VAL A 28 -9.06 -17.43 5.34
CA VAL A 28 -9.17 -16.91 6.72
C VAL A 28 -10.18 -15.76 6.77
N VAL A 29 -10.34 -15.01 5.68
CA VAL A 29 -11.25 -13.86 5.59
C VAL A 29 -12.51 -14.20 4.79
N ASP A 30 -12.40 -15.01 3.74
CA ASP A 30 -13.56 -15.49 2.97
C ASP A 30 -13.41 -16.98 2.65
N SER A 31 -14.24 -17.83 3.28
CA SER A 31 -14.17 -19.29 3.10
C SER A 31 -14.38 -19.76 1.66
N ASN A 32 -14.94 -18.92 0.77
CA ASN A 32 -15.15 -19.22 -0.65
C ASN A 32 -14.06 -18.62 -1.56
N ALA A 33 -13.03 -17.99 -0.98
CA ALA A 33 -11.94 -17.41 -1.75
C ALA A 33 -11.28 -18.46 -2.66
N ASP A 34 -10.95 -18.04 -3.88
CA ASP A 34 -10.10 -18.82 -4.78
C ASP A 34 -8.78 -19.15 -4.05
N PRO A 35 -8.29 -20.41 -4.12
CA PRO A 35 -7.00 -20.78 -3.57
C PRO A 35 -5.82 -19.88 -4.01
N ASP A 36 -5.91 -19.28 -5.19
CA ASP A 36 -4.88 -18.40 -5.76
C ASP A 36 -5.10 -16.92 -5.38
N ALA A 37 -6.18 -16.59 -4.68
CA ALA A 37 -6.46 -15.23 -4.24
C ALA A 37 -5.70 -14.87 -2.95
N THR A 38 -5.44 -13.57 -2.80
CA THR A 38 -4.55 -13.06 -1.75
C THR A 38 -5.32 -12.21 -0.76
N LEU A 39 -4.90 -12.27 0.51
CA LEU A 39 -5.37 -11.33 1.53
C LEU A 39 -4.78 -9.95 1.29
N VAL A 40 -5.65 -8.97 1.07
CA VAL A 40 -5.33 -7.55 0.93
C VAL A 40 -5.73 -6.84 2.21
N HIS A 41 -4.82 -6.07 2.80
CA HIS A 41 -5.07 -5.20 3.95
C HIS A 41 -5.93 -3.99 3.56
N GLY A 42 -5.68 -3.42 2.37
CA GLY A 42 -6.48 -2.35 1.78
C GLY A 42 -5.97 -0.95 2.12
N ASP A 43 -5.44 -0.73 3.32
CA ASP A 43 -4.71 0.50 3.66
C ASP A 43 -3.26 0.20 4.08
N PHE A 44 -2.59 -0.69 3.36
CA PHE A 44 -1.23 -1.11 3.70
C PHE A 44 -0.20 0.00 3.50
N GLY A 45 0.65 0.21 4.50
CA GLY A 45 1.76 1.12 4.39
C GLY A 45 2.47 1.42 5.73
N PRO A 46 3.53 2.22 5.68
CA PRO A 46 4.32 2.59 6.86
C PRO A 46 3.53 3.43 7.87
N ASN A 47 2.42 4.06 7.48
CA ASN A 47 1.51 4.77 8.38
C ASN A 47 0.71 3.85 9.31
N ASN A 48 0.48 2.60 8.90
CA ASN A 48 -0.30 1.62 9.66
C ASN A 48 0.57 0.50 10.25
N THR A 49 1.90 0.62 10.09
CA THR A 49 2.87 -0.36 10.58
C THR A 49 3.70 0.24 11.71
N LEU A 50 3.79 -0.46 12.84
CA LEU A 50 4.74 -0.14 13.90
C LEU A 50 6.01 -0.96 13.71
N PHE A 51 7.17 -0.34 13.89
CA PHE A 51 8.46 -0.99 13.75
C PHE A 51 9.26 -0.96 15.07
N ASP A 52 10.27 -1.80 15.18
CA ASP A 52 11.32 -1.71 16.21
C ASP A 52 12.08 -0.38 16.12
N ALA A 53 12.87 -0.01 17.13
CA ALA A 53 13.52 1.30 17.18
C ALA A 53 14.43 1.58 15.97
N GLU A 54 14.97 0.50 15.38
CA GLU A 54 15.87 0.49 14.24
C GLU A 54 15.14 0.53 12.88
N GLY A 55 13.80 0.36 12.86
CA GLY A 55 13.00 0.35 11.63
C GLY A 55 13.19 -0.90 10.77
N THR A 56 13.86 -1.92 11.31
CA THR A 56 14.24 -3.14 10.59
C THR A 56 13.20 -4.25 10.68
N THR A 57 12.35 -4.21 11.71
CA THR A 57 11.34 -5.24 11.95
C THR A 57 9.98 -4.60 12.10
N ALA A 58 9.00 -5.04 11.31
CA ALA A 58 7.61 -4.71 11.56
C ALA A 58 7.11 -5.50 12.79
N VAL A 59 6.62 -4.79 13.79
CA VAL A 59 6.14 -5.33 15.08
C VAL A 59 4.62 -5.52 15.06
N LEU A 60 3.89 -4.64 14.38
CA LEU A 60 2.43 -4.67 14.30
C LEU A 60 1.94 -4.02 13.00
N LEU A 61 0.95 -4.65 12.36
CA LEU A 61 0.13 -4.05 11.32
C LEU A 61 -1.28 -3.78 11.89
N ALA A 62 -1.72 -2.54 11.85
CA ALA A 62 -2.99 -2.08 12.39
C ALA A 62 -3.95 -1.61 11.29
N ASP A 63 -5.20 -1.37 11.67
CA ASP A 63 -6.24 -0.78 10.81
C ASP A 63 -6.73 -1.67 9.65
N TRP A 64 -7.32 -2.81 10.02
CA TRP A 64 -7.80 -3.84 9.10
C TRP A 64 -9.21 -3.59 8.52
N GLU A 65 -9.77 -2.38 8.68
CA GLU A 65 -11.16 -2.10 8.30
C GLU A 65 -11.43 -2.21 6.79
N TRP A 66 -10.37 -2.16 5.98
CA TRP A 66 -10.41 -2.28 4.51
C TRP A 66 -9.98 -3.66 4.01
N MET A 67 -9.81 -4.65 4.90
CA MET A 67 -9.32 -5.97 4.49
C MET A 67 -10.30 -6.68 3.55
N HIS A 68 -9.77 -7.33 2.52
CA HIS A 68 -10.57 -8.08 1.56
C HIS A 68 -9.68 -9.09 0.82
N VAL A 69 -10.32 -9.94 0.01
CA VAL A 69 -9.62 -10.80 -0.95
C VAL A 69 -9.41 -10.03 -2.25
N GLY A 70 -8.20 -10.05 -2.80
CA GLY A 70 -7.90 -9.30 -4.03
C GLY A 70 -6.53 -9.62 -4.62
N GLU A 71 -6.10 -8.74 -5.53
CA GLU A 71 -4.84 -8.88 -6.26
C GLU A 71 -3.63 -8.53 -5.37
N PRO A 72 -2.53 -9.30 -5.42
CA PRO A 72 -1.31 -9.06 -4.63
C PRO A 72 -0.74 -7.64 -4.78
N VAL A 73 -0.83 -7.07 -5.98
CA VAL A 73 -0.27 -5.75 -6.31
C VAL A 73 -0.94 -4.61 -5.53
N THR A 74 -2.14 -4.82 -4.99
CA THR A 74 -2.98 -3.77 -4.40
C THR A 74 -2.28 -3.05 -3.26
N ASP A 75 -1.83 -3.78 -2.25
CA ASP A 75 -1.18 -3.22 -1.06
C ASP A 75 0.22 -2.68 -1.37
N LEU A 76 0.96 -3.34 -2.26
CA LEU A 76 2.29 -2.90 -2.67
C LEU A 76 2.21 -1.55 -3.40
N ALA A 77 1.26 -1.42 -4.32
CA ALA A 77 0.99 -0.18 -5.03
C ALA A 77 0.45 0.92 -4.09
N TRP A 78 -0.37 0.55 -3.10
CA TRP A 78 -0.89 1.50 -2.13
C TRP A 78 0.22 2.05 -1.21
N CYS A 79 1.14 1.20 -0.75
CA CYS A 79 2.31 1.65 0.00
C CYS A 79 3.19 2.60 -0.83
N GLU A 80 3.43 2.31 -2.12
CA GLU A 80 4.10 3.26 -3.03
C GLU A 80 3.33 4.58 -3.11
N TRP A 81 2.00 4.54 -3.26
CA TRP A 81 1.16 5.73 -3.34
C TRP A 81 1.24 6.61 -2.09
N ILE A 82 1.27 6.00 -0.90
CA ILE A 82 1.40 6.71 0.38
C ILE A 82 2.73 7.46 0.44
N VAL A 83 3.84 6.80 0.08
CA VAL A 83 5.16 7.43 0.04
C VAL A 83 5.18 8.59 -0.97
N ARG A 84 4.68 8.38 -2.19
CA ARG A 84 4.67 9.43 -3.23
C ARG A 84 3.76 10.61 -2.91
N THR A 85 2.71 10.39 -2.11
CA THR A 85 1.76 11.44 -1.75
C THR A 85 2.20 12.20 -0.50
N HIS A 86 2.67 11.48 0.51
CA HIS A 86 2.88 12.00 1.87
C HIS A 86 4.36 12.14 2.26
N HIS A 87 5.27 11.43 1.58
CA HIS A 87 6.72 11.41 1.87
C HIS A 87 7.54 11.58 0.58
N ARG A 88 7.28 12.65 -0.17
CA ARG A 88 7.85 12.89 -1.52
C ARG A 88 9.38 12.90 -1.54
N ASP A 89 10.00 13.38 -0.48
CA ASP A 89 11.44 13.39 -0.23
C ASP A 89 12.05 11.98 -0.05
N ARG A 90 11.21 10.96 0.16
CA ARG A 90 11.61 9.55 0.39
C ARG A 90 11.31 8.64 -0.79
N THR A 91 10.87 9.18 -1.92
CA THR A 91 10.60 8.39 -3.13
C THR A 91 11.81 7.61 -3.64
N GLY A 92 13.04 8.07 -3.38
CA GLY A 92 14.27 7.34 -3.71
C GLY A 92 14.46 6.03 -2.92
N ALA A 93 13.74 5.83 -1.82
CA ALA A 93 13.79 4.60 -1.02
C ALA A 93 12.78 3.53 -1.48
N LEU A 94 11.92 3.82 -2.47
CA LEU A 94 10.89 2.89 -2.95
C LEU A 94 11.46 1.59 -3.52
N GLY A 95 12.70 1.60 -4.03
CA GLY A 95 13.39 0.37 -4.43
C GLY A 95 13.41 -0.67 -3.31
N ALA A 96 13.67 -0.25 -2.08
CA ALA A 96 13.76 -1.12 -0.92
C ALA A 96 12.42 -1.82 -0.60
N LEU A 97 11.28 -1.18 -0.87
CA LEU A 97 9.96 -1.80 -0.74
C LEU A 97 9.85 -3.04 -1.64
N PHE A 98 10.25 -2.90 -2.90
CA PHE A 98 10.20 -3.99 -3.88
C PHE A 98 11.25 -5.06 -3.57
N ASP A 99 12.45 -4.68 -3.16
CA ASP A 99 13.49 -5.62 -2.73
C ASP A 99 13.04 -6.46 -1.52
N GLY A 100 12.36 -5.83 -0.56
CA GLY A 100 11.80 -6.52 0.60
C GLY A 100 10.65 -7.45 0.24
N TYR A 101 9.81 -7.05 -0.71
CA TYR A 101 8.71 -7.88 -1.21
C TYR A 101 9.21 -9.04 -2.08
N GLY A 102 10.35 -8.88 -2.75
CA GLY A 102 10.98 -9.86 -3.63
C GLY A 102 10.52 -9.81 -5.09
N ASP A 103 9.68 -8.83 -5.43
CA ASP A 103 9.23 -8.58 -6.80
C ASP A 103 8.89 -7.09 -7.01
N ARG A 104 8.95 -6.64 -8.26
CA ARG A 104 8.50 -5.31 -8.69
C ARG A 104 7.50 -5.48 -9.83
N PRO A 105 6.19 -5.58 -9.54
CA PRO A 105 5.15 -5.70 -10.55
C PRO A 105 5.21 -4.55 -11.55
N ASP A 106 4.73 -4.72 -12.78
CA ASP A 106 4.78 -3.71 -13.83
C ASP A 106 4.13 -2.37 -13.45
N TRP A 107 4.67 -1.25 -13.97
CA TRP A 107 4.17 0.08 -13.64
C TRP A 107 2.72 0.31 -14.01
N SER A 108 2.27 -0.24 -15.15
CA SER A 108 0.87 -0.18 -15.54
C SER A 108 -0.04 -0.82 -14.48
N ALA A 109 0.34 -1.99 -13.95
CA ALA A 109 -0.41 -2.70 -12.92
C ALA A 109 -0.43 -1.92 -11.60
N ARG A 110 0.74 -1.45 -11.13
CA ARG A 110 0.81 -0.65 -9.89
C ARG A 110 0.00 0.63 -10.00
N LYS A 111 0.16 1.39 -11.09
CA LYS A 111 -0.58 2.64 -11.31
C LYS A 111 -2.09 2.40 -11.36
N GLN A 112 -2.53 1.34 -12.03
CA GLN A 112 -3.95 0.99 -12.08
C GLN A 112 -4.49 0.67 -10.68
N ALA A 113 -3.78 -0.14 -9.89
CA ALA A 113 -4.17 -0.45 -8.52
C ALA A 113 -4.26 0.81 -7.62
N MET A 114 -3.36 1.77 -7.77
CA MET A 114 -3.44 3.06 -7.06
C MET A 114 -4.70 3.85 -7.44
N LEU A 115 -5.02 3.90 -8.74
CA LEU A 115 -6.22 4.59 -9.23
C LEU A 115 -7.48 3.92 -8.71
N ASP A 116 -7.55 2.59 -8.77
CA ASP A 116 -8.70 1.82 -8.30
C ASP A 116 -8.95 2.06 -6.80
N ARG A 117 -7.89 2.02 -5.97
CA ARG A 117 -8.00 2.37 -4.54
C ARG A 117 -8.40 3.82 -4.32
N CYS A 118 -7.84 4.79 -5.06
CA CYS A 118 -8.28 6.18 -4.97
C CYS A 118 -9.76 6.35 -5.34
N HIS A 119 -10.26 5.63 -6.35
CA HIS A 119 -11.67 5.61 -6.72
C HIS A 119 -12.55 4.99 -5.63
N GLN A 120 -12.12 3.91 -4.99
CA GLN A 120 -12.83 3.31 -3.86
C GLN A 120 -12.96 4.29 -2.69
N HIS A 121 -11.89 4.98 -2.33
CA HIS A 121 -11.94 6.02 -1.30
C HIS A 121 -12.80 7.22 -1.70
N LEU A 122 -12.86 7.60 -2.99
CA LEU A 122 -13.78 8.64 -3.47
C LEU A 122 -15.24 8.22 -3.31
N VAL A 123 -15.58 6.99 -3.71
CA VAL A 123 -16.93 6.44 -3.56
C VAL A 123 -17.35 6.44 -2.10
N TRP A 124 -16.47 5.96 -1.22
CA TRP A 124 -16.70 6.01 0.22
C TRP A 124 -16.85 7.44 0.73
N ALA A 125 -15.93 8.36 0.42
CA ALA A 125 -16.03 9.75 0.86
C ALA A 125 -17.37 10.41 0.45
N ARG A 126 -17.89 10.09 -0.74
CA ARG A 126 -19.19 10.55 -1.21
C ARG A 126 -20.37 9.93 -0.46
N SER A 127 -20.28 8.65 -0.06
CA SER A 127 -21.36 7.98 0.69
C SER A 127 -21.56 8.58 2.09
N TRP A 128 -20.57 9.30 2.62
CA TRP A 128 -20.64 10.00 3.91
C TRP A 128 -20.87 11.52 3.78
N GLU A 129 -21.26 12.02 2.59
CA GLU A 129 -21.38 13.46 2.29
C GLU A 129 -20.15 14.28 2.73
N ASN A 130 -18.97 13.67 2.64
CA ASN A 130 -17.76 14.20 3.24
C ASN A 130 -17.07 15.20 2.31
N ARG A 131 -16.71 16.37 2.84
CA ARG A 131 -15.88 17.38 2.14
C ARG A 131 -14.53 16.83 1.64
N ARG A 132 -14.09 15.66 2.11
CA ARG A 132 -12.89 14.96 1.61
C ARG A 132 -13.05 14.37 0.22
N ALA A 133 -14.24 14.32 -0.38
CA ALA A 133 -14.42 13.78 -1.73
C ALA A 133 -13.61 14.56 -2.80
N GLU A 134 -13.51 15.89 -2.67
CA GLU A 134 -12.73 16.73 -3.59
C GLU A 134 -11.24 16.38 -3.56
N VAL A 135 -10.70 16.10 -2.37
CA VAL A 135 -9.29 15.68 -2.18
C VAL A 135 -9.01 14.39 -2.96
N TRP A 136 -9.95 13.45 -3.00
CA TRP A 136 -9.79 12.21 -3.75
C TRP A 136 -9.89 12.41 -5.27
N VAL A 137 -10.72 13.34 -5.75
CA VAL A 137 -10.73 13.73 -7.18
C VAL A 137 -9.38 14.30 -7.60
N GLU A 138 -8.79 15.17 -6.77
CA GLU A 138 -7.46 15.73 -7.02
C GLU A 138 -6.38 14.64 -7.01
N ARG A 139 -6.41 13.73 -6.04
CA ARG A 139 -5.49 12.59 -5.96
C ARG A 139 -5.55 11.70 -7.20
N ILE A 140 -6.75 11.37 -7.69
CA ILE A 140 -6.93 10.61 -8.94
C ILE A 140 -6.28 11.34 -10.12
N THR A 141 -6.56 12.65 -10.24
CA THR A 141 -5.97 13.49 -11.29
C THR A 141 -4.44 13.47 -11.21
N ASN A 142 -3.87 13.64 -10.03
CA ASN A 142 -2.42 13.60 -9.81
C ASN A 142 -1.82 12.24 -10.19
N VAL A 143 -2.37 11.14 -9.67
CA VAL A 143 -1.89 9.78 -9.97
C VAL A 143 -1.97 9.50 -11.47
N SER A 144 -2.99 9.98 -12.18
CA SER A 144 -3.12 9.79 -13.62
C SER A 144 -1.95 10.39 -14.41
N THR A 145 -1.30 11.44 -13.90
CA THR A 145 -0.14 12.09 -14.52
C THR A 145 1.19 11.44 -14.15
N TRP A 146 1.22 10.62 -13.11
CA TRP A 146 2.45 10.00 -12.61
C TRP A 146 3.12 9.11 -13.66
N ARG A 147 4.44 9.11 -13.61
CA ARG A 147 5.33 8.20 -14.33
C ARG A 147 6.01 7.26 -13.32
N GLU A 148 6.53 6.15 -13.84
CA GLU A 148 7.39 5.27 -13.07
C GLU A 148 8.63 6.05 -12.60
N LEU A 149 9.02 5.80 -11.35
CA LEU A 149 10.28 6.28 -10.80
C LEU A 149 11.40 5.29 -11.17
N PRO A 150 12.61 5.79 -11.45
CA PRO A 150 13.76 4.93 -11.76
C PRO A 150 14.05 3.92 -10.65
#